data_AF-A0A0G4FJQ1-F1
#
_entry.id   AF-A0A0G4FJQ1-F1
#
_cell.length_a   1.000
_cell.length_b   1.000
_cell.length_c   1.000
_cell.angle_alpha   90.00
_cell.angle_beta   90.00
_cell.angle_gamma   90.00
#
_symmetry.space_group_name_H-M   'P 1'
#
loop_
_entity.id
_entity.type
_entity.pdbx_description
1 polymer ?
#
loop_
_entity_poly.entity_id
_entity_poly.type
_entity_poly.pdbx_seq_one_letter_code
_entity_poly.pdbx_strand_id
1 'polypeptide(L)'
;MSASSPAGQQPQQPQQPQQQPYVIENVKVRFPPGTNAATKRLVQGILRRTITPDGIQRLIRKGADPRVCIDLITTWTSGHERYERWLRVCLLSLAIDDWSTPTALEAPLGIGLPGTDAGRLVLPLEQYEAAMMGIYTYLVKLDPSLANEAIVGSNVIHRAAMVGRTYSEGFIHGYLQLMMDNGASIDESAVLPEAARNSSYHVIEWLCQHLSPAQIKTATDPWPFRFHRTPLGIAARRVAELRSQDDGEEDPLVPRDATVSGMQRAIRTLLTSGAAIAMVRTPQQLPPDARQQARDAHSVVLAEYLTVLNDKLPKAVMDGVNGALNPQRDAASVLTRLLPLARPAPPTTATDTSTAAAAHAPAAPSPFALTDATAQVAWKIGAFLHEPEAVDTITLGQPVVAHRIKRAMQRFVKCAATKTADNEEVIGGMANVGGRVVRVPLQCFAVREGPTVRRVGLREVVHRARLDEAARYGLTGVVKGFNSHLGNDDCQFGWGQLGWVNDIGLFQPLGIN
;
A
#
# COMPACT_ATOMS: atom_id res chain seq x y z
N MET A 1 -14.43 28.79 -72.20
CA MET A 1 -13.93 27.81 -71.22
C MET A 1 -13.80 28.52 -69.90
N SER A 2 -14.83 28.42 -69.06
CA SER A 2 -14.94 29.16 -67.79
C SER A 2 -14.59 28.21 -66.64
N ALA A 3 -13.67 28.65 -65.79
CA ALA A 3 -13.22 27.91 -64.61
C ALA A 3 -14.12 28.24 -63.40
N SER A 4 -14.55 27.19 -62.68
CA SER A 4 -15.24 27.30 -61.39
C SER A 4 -14.40 26.61 -60.32
N SER A 5 -14.04 27.35 -59.28
CA SER A 5 -13.38 26.86 -58.06
C SER A 5 -14.38 26.17 -57.12
N PRO A 6 -14.01 25.09 -56.40
CA PRO A 6 -14.81 24.59 -55.28
C PRO A 6 -14.35 25.21 -53.95
N ALA A 7 -15.34 25.69 -53.19
CA ALA A 7 -15.19 26.22 -51.85
C ALA A 7 -14.85 25.12 -50.83
N GLY A 8 -13.99 25.47 -49.87
CA GLY A 8 -13.54 24.58 -48.80
C GLY A 8 -14.62 24.27 -47.77
N GLN A 9 -14.70 23.00 -47.37
CA GLN A 9 -15.47 22.54 -46.22
C GLN A 9 -14.60 22.64 -44.95
N GLN A 10 -15.07 23.40 -43.97
CA GLN A 10 -14.54 23.38 -42.60
C GLN A 10 -15.00 22.10 -41.87
N PRO A 11 -14.12 21.39 -41.15
CA PRO A 11 -14.51 20.24 -40.34
C PRO A 11 -15.35 20.69 -39.13
N GLN A 12 -16.56 20.13 -39.03
CA GLN A 12 -17.45 20.30 -37.88
C GLN A 12 -16.79 19.70 -36.63
N GLN A 13 -16.67 20.51 -35.57
CA GLN A 13 -16.27 20.03 -34.25
C GLN A 13 -17.36 19.09 -33.69
N PRO A 14 -16.98 17.95 -33.07
CA PRO A 14 -17.95 17.04 -32.48
C PRO A 14 -18.68 17.73 -31.32
N GLN A 15 -20.01 17.78 -31.42
CA GLN A 15 -20.89 18.27 -30.36
C GLN A 15 -20.73 17.38 -29.12
N GLN A 16 -20.32 17.98 -28.00
CA GLN A 16 -20.30 17.31 -26.70
C GLN A 16 -21.73 16.88 -26.34
N PRO A 17 -21.96 15.62 -25.91
CA PRO A 17 -23.29 15.14 -25.54
C PRO A 17 -23.87 15.99 -24.41
N GLN A 18 -25.09 16.50 -24.63
CA GLN A 18 -25.84 17.27 -23.63
C GLN A 18 -26.20 16.35 -22.45
N GLN A 19 -25.54 16.55 -21.32
CA GLN A 19 -25.84 15.85 -20.06
C GLN A 19 -27.20 16.32 -19.53
N GLN A 20 -28.19 15.44 -19.45
CA GLN A 20 -29.48 15.76 -18.83
C GLN A 20 -29.33 15.97 -17.31
N PRO A 21 -29.95 16.99 -16.72
CA PRO A 21 -29.86 17.26 -15.29
C PRO A 21 -30.64 16.20 -14.49
N TYR A 22 -29.94 15.35 -13.75
CA TYR A 22 -30.57 14.37 -12.86
C TYR A 22 -31.23 15.06 -11.66
N VAL A 23 -32.43 14.61 -11.30
CA VAL A 23 -33.13 15.01 -10.09
C VAL A 23 -33.34 13.75 -9.27
N ILE A 24 -32.75 13.70 -8.08
CA ILE A 24 -33.02 12.61 -7.14
C ILE A 24 -34.48 12.74 -6.73
N GLU A 25 -35.30 11.82 -7.20
CA GLU A 25 -36.71 11.76 -6.82
C GLU A 25 -36.80 11.41 -5.32
N ASN A 26 -37.75 12.01 -4.61
CA ASN A 26 -38.02 11.75 -3.19
C ASN A 26 -36.94 12.15 -2.18
N VAL A 27 -35.89 12.88 -2.58
CA VAL A 27 -34.95 13.52 -1.63
C VAL A 27 -35.24 15.01 -1.54
N LYS A 28 -35.76 15.45 -0.39
CA LYS A 28 -35.97 16.85 -0.06
C LYS A 28 -34.72 17.40 0.63
N VAL A 29 -34.20 18.51 0.11
CA VAL A 29 -33.06 19.21 0.72
C VAL A 29 -33.59 20.32 1.63
N ARG A 30 -33.25 20.25 2.92
CA ARG A 30 -33.50 21.33 3.87
C ARG A 30 -32.20 22.08 4.16
N PHE A 31 -32.25 23.38 3.91
CA PHE A 31 -31.13 24.29 4.20
C PHE A 31 -31.27 24.90 5.60
N PRO A 32 -30.17 25.22 6.28
CA PRO A 32 -30.19 26.06 7.46
C PRO A 32 -30.94 27.39 7.22
N PRO A 33 -31.56 27.98 8.25
CA PRO A 33 -32.13 29.32 8.14
C PRO A 33 -31.07 30.34 7.69
N GLY A 34 -31.44 31.25 6.79
CA GLY A 34 -30.53 32.29 6.30
C GLY A 34 -29.55 31.85 5.20
N THR A 35 -29.56 30.58 4.75
CA THR A 35 -28.70 30.15 3.64
C THR A 35 -29.00 30.96 2.37
N ASN A 36 -27.98 31.64 1.84
CA ASN A 36 -28.10 32.51 0.67
C ASN A 36 -28.27 31.73 -0.65
N ALA A 37 -28.67 32.44 -1.70
CA ALA A 37 -28.94 31.84 -3.02
C ALA A 37 -27.69 31.22 -3.67
N ALA A 38 -26.50 31.78 -3.44
CA ALA A 38 -25.25 31.25 -3.98
C ALA A 38 -24.92 29.88 -3.38
N THR A 39 -25.09 29.73 -2.07
CA THR A 39 -24.90 28.48 -1.32
C THR A 39 -25.92 27.42 -1.75
N LYS A 40 -27.20 27.79 -1.91
CA LYS A 40 -28.23 26.86 -2.42
C LYS A 40 -27.88 26.35 -3.82
N ARG A 41 -27.41 27.24 -4.70
CA ARG A 41 -26.95 26.86 -6.06
C ARG A 41 -25.71 25.97 -6.03
N LEU A 42 -24.78 26.22 -5.11
CA LEU A 42 -23.58 25.40 -4.93
C LEU A 42 -23.97 23.96 -4.53
N VAL A 43 -24.79 23.82 -3.49
CA VAL A 43 -25.31 22.52 -3.04
C VAL A 43 -26.11 21.81 -4.13
N GLN A 44 -27.02 22.51 -4.81
CA GLN A 44 -27.80 21.92 -5.91
C GLN A 44 -26.93 21.50 -7.08
N GLY A 45 -25.89 22.28 -7.40
CA GLY A 45 -24.93 21.95 -8.45
C GLY A 45 -24.12 20.70 -8.12
N ILE A 46 -23.73 20.52 -6.86
CA ILE A 46 -23.06 19.30 -6.37
C ILE A 46 -24.02 18.11 -6.38
N LEU A 47 -25.23 18.26 -5.84
CA LEU A 47 -26.25 17.20 -5.85
C LEU A 47 -26.57 16.69 -7.25
N ARG A 48 -26.68 17.62 -8.22
CA ARG A 48 -27.00 17.29 -9.60
C ARG A 48 -25.77 16.95 -10.45
N ARG A 49 -24.56 17.01 -9.87
CA ARG A 49 -23.29 16.81 -10.57
C ARG A 49 -23.10 17.72 -11.79
N THR A 50 -23.69 18.92 -11.78
CA THR A 50 -23.63 19.89 -12.89
C THR A 50 -22.64 21.02 -12.67
N ILE A 51 -21.99 21.07 -11.51
CA ILE A 51 -21.10 22.16 -11.15
C ILE A 51 -19.65 21.88 -11.56
N THR A 52 -19.03 22.85 -12.23
CA THR A 52 -17.60 22.80 -12.58
C THR A 52 -16.74 23.48 -11.51
N PRO A 53 -15.42 23.22 -11.44
CA PRO A 53 -14.51 23.94 -10.54
C PRO A 53 -14.64 25.47 -10.65
N ASP A 54 -14.72 26.01 -11.87
CA ASP A 54 -14.95 27.45 -12.09
C ASP A 54 -16.33 27.90 -11.58
N GLY A 55 -17.34 27.04 -11.73
CA GLY A 55 -18.68 27.28 -11.19
C GLY A 55 -18.67 27.43 -9.68
N ILE A 56 -17.95 26.55 -8.98
CA ILE A 56 -17.74 26.62 -7.53
C ILE A 56 -17.03 27.92 -7.16
N GLN A 57 -15.92 28.23 -7.82
CA GLN A 57 -15.16 29.46 -7.57
C GLN A 57 -16.04 30.71 -7.74
N ARG A 58 -16.84 30.77 -8.81
CA ARG A 58 -17.77 31.89 -9.04
C ARG A 58 -18.83 31.99 -7.96
N LEU A 59 -19.37 30.87 -7.48
CA LEU A 59 -20.40 30.89 -6.42
C LEU A 59 -19.81 31.28 -5.07
N ILE A 60 -18.61 30.81 -4.74
CA ILE A 60 -17.89 31.22 -3.53
C ILE A 60 -17.59 32.72 -3.56
N ARG A 61 -17.14 33.27 -4.69
CA ARG A 61 -16.95 34.73 -4.84
C ARG A 61 -18.24 35.53 -4.67
N LYS A 62 -19.40 34.90 -4.88
CA LYS A 62 -20.74 35.48 -4.62
C LYS A 62 -21.23 35.25 -3.18
N GLY A 63 -20.35 34.80 -2.29
CA GLY A 63 -20.65 34.55 -0.88
C GLY A 63 -21.27 33.18 -0.60
N ALA A 64 -21.14 32.19 -1.49
CA ALA A 64 -21.55 30.83 -1.14
C ALA A 64 -20.70 30.31 0.03
N ASP A 65 -21.34 29.71 1.03
CA ASP A 65 -20.69 29.12 2.20
C ASP A 65 -20.32 27.65 1.92
N PRO A 66 -19.02 27.30 1.81
CA PRO A 66 -18.60 25.93 1.59
C PRO A 66 -18.75 25.03 2.83
N ARG A 67 -18.96 25.61 4.02
CA ARG A 67 -19.16 24.88 5.29
C ARG A 67 -20.62 24.54 5.58
N VAL A 68 -21.52 24.82 4.63
CA VAL A 68 -22.94 24.56 4.85
C VAL A 68 -23.18 23.05 5.03
N CYS A 69 -23.87 22.71 6.12
CA CYS A 69 -24.45 21.38 6.30
C CYS A 69 -25.95 21.47 6.04
N ILE A 70 -26.44 20.61 5.17
CA ILE A 70 -27.84 20.49 4.79
C ILE A 70 -28.44 19.21 5.40
N ASP A 71 -29.75 19.18 5.58
CA ASP A 71 -30.44 17.95 5.94
C ASP A 71 -31.07 17.37 4.66
N LEU A 72 -30.65 16.17 4.28
CA LEU A 72 -31.31 15.35 3.27
C LEU A 72 -32.45 14.60 3.96
N ILE A 73 -33.65 14.78 3.44
CA ILE A 73 -34.87 14.17 3.97
C ILE A 73 -35.41 13.23 2.91
N THR A 74 -35.37 11.93 3.19
CA THR A 74 -36.11 10.93 2.42
C THR A 74 -37.42 10.64 3.08
N THR A 75 -38.46 10.45 2.26
CA THR A 75 -39.75 9.98 2.74
C THR A 75 -40.12 8.70 2.02
N TRP A 76 -40.48 7.67 2.77
CA TRP A 76 -41.03 6.43 2.21
C TRP A 76 -42.31 6.07 2.93
N THR A 77 -43.12 5.25 2.29
CA THR A 77 -44.38 4.73 2.84
C THR A 77 -44.25 3.23 3.06
N SER A 78 -44.64 2.75 4.23
CA SER A 78 -44.79 1.32 4.51
C SER A 78 -46.22 1.08 5.00
N GLY A 79 -47.04 0.41 4.19
CA GLY A 79 -48.48 0.34 4.42
C GLY A 79 -49.14 1.74 4.37
N HIS A 80 -49.84 2.13 5.43
CA HIS A 80 -50.47 3.44 5.56
C HIS A 80 -49.63 4.48 6.30
N GLU A 81 -48.44 4.11 6.77
CA GLU A 81 -47.58 5.00 7.56
C GLU A 81 -46.50 5.64 6.68
N ARG A 82 -46.32 6.96 6.83
CA ARG A 82 -45.26 7.74 6.20
C ARG A 82 -44.11 7.90 7.17
N TYR A 83 -42.93 7.46 6.76
CA TYR A 83 -41.70 7.59 7.51
C TYR A 83 -40.80 8.64 6.88
N GLU A 84 -40.08 9.39 7.73
CA GLU A 84 -39.06 10.34 7.29
C GLU A 84 -37.71 9.98 7.92
N ARG A 85 -36.65 10.08 7.12
CA ARG A 85 -35.27 9.90 7.62
C ARG A 85 -34.44 11.09 7.22
N TRP A 86 -33.70 11.57 8.23
CA TRP A 86 -32.99 12.81 8.17
C TRP A 86 -31.51 12.49 8.23
N LEU A 87 -30.77 12.90 7.20
CA LEU A 87 -29.33 12.79 7.17
C LEU A 87 -28.74 14.18 6.99
N ARG A 88 -28.10 14.68 8.04
CA ARG A 88 -27.28 15.87 7.94
C ARG A 88 -26.02 15.53 7.16
N VAL A 89 -25.75 16.25 6.08
CA VAL A 89 -24.55 16.13 5.26
C VAL A 89 -23.96 17.51 5.00
N CYS A 90 -22.64 17.57 4.95
CA CYS A 90 -21.93 18.79 4.60
C CYS A 90 -21.29 18.63 3.21
N LEU A 91 -20.81 19.73 2.65
CA LEU A 91 -20.56 19.83 1.22
C LEU A 91 -19.53 18.81 0.70
N LEU A 92 -18.45 18.57 1.46
CA LEU A 92 -17.44 17.58 1.08
C LEU A 92 -17.98 16.14 1.13
N SER A 93 -18.72 15.82 2.18
CA SER A 93 -19.37 14.50 2.31
C SER A 93 -20.43 14.27 1.21
N LEU A 94 -21.10 15.33 0.77
CA LEU A 94 -22.06 15.27 -0.32
C LEU A 94 -21.37 15.08 -1.67
N ALA A 95 -20.22 15.73 -1.86
CA ALA A 95 -19.46 15.62 -3.08
C ALA A 95 -18.92 14.19 -3.29
N ILE A 96 -18.62 13.41 -2.24
CA ILE A 96 -17.93 12.11 -2.39
C ILE A 96 -18.87 10.95 -2.70
N ASP A 97 -20.18 11.19 -2.67
CA ASP A 97 -21.15 10.14 -2.95
C ASP A 97 -21.47 10.07 -4.46
N ASP A 98 -20.99 9.08 -5.19
CA ASP A 98 -21.27 8.93 -6.63
C ASP A 98 -22.71 8.55 -6.98
N TRP A 99 -23.58 8.39 -5.98
CA TRP A 99 -24.93 7.90 -6.16
C TRP A 99 -25.00 6.51 -6.84
N SER A 100 -23.95 5.70 -6.73
CA SER A 100 -23.98 4.28 -7.08
C SER A 100 -24.78 3.48 -6.05
N THR A 101 -25.76 2.69 -6.46
CA THR A 101 -26.56 1.86 -5.54
C THR A 101 -25.74 0.67 -4.99
N PRO A 102 -25.62 0.46 -3.67
CA PRO A 102 -26.09 1.33 -2.59
C PRO A 102 -25.13 2.49 -2.29
N THR A 103 -25.62 3.72 -2.24
CA THR A 103 -24.76 4.91 -2.04
C THR A 103 -24.35 5.05 -0.58
N ALA A 104 -23.27 5.79 -0.29
CA ALA A 104 -22.92 6.09 1.11
C ALA A 104 -23.94 6.99 1.80
N LEU A 105 -24.81 7.65 1.03
CA LEU A 105 -25.98 8.37 1.55
C LEU A 105 -27.22 7.47 1.60
N GLU A 106 -27.39 6.49 0.71
CA GLU A 106 -28.53 5.57 0.70
C GLU A 106 -28.61 4.69 1.93
N ALA A 107 -27.49 4.12 2.40
CA ALA A 107 -27.53 3.27 3.60
C ALA A 107 -28.00 4.05 4.86
N PRO A 108 -27.47 5.25 5.15
CA PRO A 108 -28.03 6.12 6.19
C PRO A 108 -29.43 6.67 5.88
N LEU A 109 -29.81 6.84 4.61
CA LEU A 109 -31.13 7.35 4.18
C LEU A 109 -32.20 6.27 4.01
N GLY A 110 -31.82 4.99 4.07
CA GLY A 110 -32.73 3.84 3.93
C GLY A 110 -33.26 3.67 2.49
N ILE A 111 -32.60 4.27 1.52
CA ILE A 111 -32.91 4.16 0.10
C ILE A 111 -32.34 2.81 -0.38
N GLY A 112 -33.07 2.07 -1.22
CA GLY A 112 -32.66 0.71 -1.64
C GLY A 112 -33.35 -0.44 -0.90
N LEU A 113 -34.37 -0.15 -0.08
CA LEU A 113 -35.36 -1.16 0.29
C LEU A 113 -36.13 -1.60 -0.97
N PRO A 114 -36.54 -2.88 -1.10
CA PRO A 114 -37.18 -3.38 -2.30
C PRO A 114 -38.38 -2.50 -2.71
N GLY A 115 -38.28 -1.86 -3.88
CA GLY A 115 -39.35 -1.03 -4.47
C GLY A 115 -38.97 0.40 -4.88
N THR A 116 -37.73 0.88 -4.67
CA THR A 116 -37.31 2.23 -5.12
C THR A 116 -36.45 2.15 -6.38
N ASP A 117 -37.03 2.51 -7.52
CA ASP A 117 -36.39 2.53 -8.84
C ASP A 117 -35.54 3.82 -8.98
N ALA A 118 -34.35 3.83 -8.37
CA ALA A 118 -33.42 4.96 -8.47
C ALA A 118 -32.60 4.83 -9.77
N GLY A 119 -32.87 5.69 -10.74
CA GLY A 119 -32.21 5.66 -12.06
C GLY A 119 -30.69 5.79 -11.97
N ARG A 120 -29.98 4.93 -12.73
CA ARG A 120 -28.50 4.86 -12.81
C ARG A 120 -27.90 5.97 -13.66
N LEU A 121 -26.73 6.45 -13.28
CA LEU A 121 -25.88 7.31 -14.09
C LEU A 121 -24.54 6.63 -14.41
N VAL A 122 -24.19 6.60 -15.69
CA VAL A 122 -22.92 6.14 -16.25
C VAL A 122 -22.21 7.36 -16.83
N LEU A 123 -21.64 8.22 -15.99
CA LEU A 123 -20.57 9.09 -16.49
C LEU A 123 -19.31 8.24 -16.68
N PRO A 124 -18.45 8.52 -17.68
CA PRO A 124 -17.12 7.95 -17.70
C PRO A 124 -16.41 8.32 -16.40
N LEU A 125 -16.12 7.29 -15.59
CA LEU A 125 -15.67 7.42 -14.21
C LEU A 125 -14.47 8.36 -14.07
N GLU A 126 -13.53 8.32 -15.02
CA GLU A 126 -12.30 9.13 -14.99
C GLU A 126 -12.53 10.65 -15.08
N GLN A 127 -13.38 11.12 -16.01
CA GLN A 127 -13.66 12.56 -16.14
C GLN A 127 -14.39 13.09 -14.91
N TYR A 128 -15.27 12.25 -14.37
CA TYR A 128 -16.00 12.56 -13.15
C TYR A 128 -15.06 12.66 -11.94
N GLU A 129 -14.18 11.67 -11.75
CA GLU A 129 -13.16 11.66 -10.71
C GLU A 129 -12.21 12.86 -10.81
N ALA A 130 -11.77 13.21 -12.02
CA ALA A 130 -10.92 14.38 -12.24
C ALA A 130 -11.63 15.69 -11.87
N ALA A 131 -12.90 15.85 -12.27
CA ALA A 131 -13.70 17.01 -11.91
C ALA A 131 -13.90 17.10 -10.39
N MET A 132 -14.24 15.98 -9.73
CA MET A 132 -14.38 15.91 -8.28
C MET A 132 -13.08 16.24 -7.56
N MET A 133 -11.95 15.69 -8.01
CA MET A 133 -10.64 15.98 -7.42
C MET A 133 -10.30 17.48 -7.51
N GLY A 134 -10.62 18.12 -8.65
CA GLY A 134 -10.48 19.57 -8.82
C GLY A 134 -11.35 20.37 -7.84
N ILE A 135 -12.58 19.91 -7.59
CA ILE A 135 -13.49 20.50 -6.61
C ILE A 135 -12.93 20.39 -5.20
N TYR A 136 -12.49 19.19 -4.77
CA TYR A 136 -11.91 18.97 -3.45
C TYR A 136 -10.68 19.83 -3.22
N THR A 137 -9.75 19.81 -4.18
CA THR A 137 -8.52 20.59 -4.11
C THR A 137 -8.82 22.07 -3.93
N TYR A 138 -9.80 22.60 -4.68
CA TYR A 138 -10.19 24.00 -4.56
C TYR A 138 -10.82 24.32 -3.20
N LEU A 139 -11.77 23.50 -2.73
CA LEU A 139 -12.48 23.72 -1.47
C LEU A 139 -11.52 23.66 -0.27
N VAL A 140 -10.68 22.63 -0.21
CA VAL A 140 -9.72 22.46 0.88
C VAL A 140 -8.62 23.54 0.84
N LYS A 141 -8.19 23.98 -0.34
CA LYS A 141 -7.25 25.11 -0.46
C LYS A 141 -7.84 26.42 0.04
N LEU A 142 -9.13 26.64 -0.18
CA LEU A 142 -9.83 27.81 0.33
C LEU A 142 -10.00 27.75 1.85
N ASP A 143 -10.30 26.55 2.37
CA ASP A 143 -10.55 26.32 3.77
C ASP A 143 -10.06 24.92 4.21
N PRO A 144 -8.82 24.84 4.74
CA PRO A 144 -8.23 23.56 5.17
C PRO A 144 -9.02 22.87 6.28
N SER A 145 -9.81 23.60 7.07
CA SER A 145 -10.62 23.00 8.15
C SER A 145 -11.68 22.04 7.64
N LEU A 146 -12.08 22.14 6.37
CA LEU A 146 -13.02 21.20 5.74
C LEU A 146 -12.47 19.76 5.73
N ALA A 147 -11.16 19.57 5.68
CA ALA A 147 -10.55 18.24 5.75
C ALA A 147 -10.82 17.54 7.10
N ASN A 148 -11.12 18.30 8.15
CA ASN A 148 -11.46 17.80 9.49
C ASN A 148 -12.97 17.77 9.76
N GLU A 149 -13.78 18.00 8.73
CA GLU A 149 -15.23 17.98 8.87
C GLU A 149 -15.71 16.59 9.29
N ALA A 150 -16.40 16.54 10.43
CA ALA A 150 -16.94 15.32 11.00
C ALA A 150 -18.46 15.43 11.15
N ILE A 151 -19.16 14.41 10.66
CA ILE A 151 -20.61 14.31 10.73
C ILE A 151 -20.96 13.05 11.49
N VAL A 152 -21.57 13.21 12.66
CA VAL A 152 -21.99 12.09 13.53
C VAL A 152 -20.79 11.16 13.85
N GLY A 153 -19.63 11.77 14.15
CA GLY A 153 -18.41 11.03 14.48
C GLY A 153 -17.74 10.32 13.31
N SER A 154 -18.12 10.65 12.06
CA SER A 154 -17.44 10.17 10.85
C SER A 154 -16.85 11.35 10.09
N ASN A 155 -15.53 11.40 10.00
CA ASN A 155 -14.81 12.39 9.21
C ASN A 155 -14.85 12.09 7.70
N VAL A 156 -14.23 12.95 6.89
CA VAL A 156 -14.16 12.81 5.43
C VAL A 156 -13.45 11.52 4.95
N ILE A 157 -12.55 10.96 5.77
CA ILE A 157 -11.84 9.70 5.49
C ILE A 157 -12.77 8.50 5.70
N HIS A 158 -13.63 8.54 6.73
CA HIS A 158 -14.68 7.53 6.92
C HIS A 158 -15.61 7.44 5.71
N ARG A 159 -15.93 8.58 5.10
CA ARG A 159 -16.78 8.59 3.91
C ARG A 159 -16.11 7.92 2.73
N ALA A 160 -14.82 8.19 2.49
CA ALA A 160 -14.05 7.43 1.50
C ALA A 160 -14.05 5.93 1.81
N ALA A 161 -13.95 5.52 3.07
CA ALA A 161 -14.07 4.12 3.47
C ALA A 161 -15.43 3.50 3.16
N MET A 162 -16.52 4.28 3.10
CA MET A 162 -17.85 3.80 2.73
C MET A 162 -18.05 3.66 1.22
N VAL A 163 -17.55 4.61 0.41
CA VAL A 163 -17.74 4.64 -1.06
C VAL A 163 -16.58 4.06 -1.87
N GLY A 164 -15.44 3.78 -1.22
CA GLY A 164 -14.17 3.55 -1.91
C GLY A 164 -14.10 2.32 -2.81
N ARG A 165 -15.13 1.46 -2.84
CA ARG A 165 -15.27 0.38 -3.81
C ARG A 165 -15.57 0.89 -5.23
N THR A 166 -16.24 2.04 -5.35
CA THR A 166 -16.77 2.53 -6.64
C THR A 166 -15.76 3.36 -7.43
N TYR A 167 -14.80 3.96 -6.74
CA TYR A 167 -13.80 4.83 -7.34
C TYR A 167 -12.50 4.10 -7.68
N SER A 168 -11.78 4.65 -8.65
CA SER A 168 -10.45 4.21 -9.03
C SER A 168 -9.44 4.36 -7.90
N GLU A 169 -8.39 3.53 -7.95
CA GLU A 169 -7.25 3.61 -7.03
C GLU A 169 -6.65 5.02 -6.98
N GLY A 170 -6.40 5.62 -8.14
CA GLY A 170 -5.77 6.93 -8.25
C GLY A 170 -6.60 8.04 -7.63
N PHE A 171 -7.92 8.01 -7.83
CA PHE A 171 -8.81 8.98 -7.19
C PHE A 171 -8.82 8.80 -5.66
N ILE A 172 -9.01 7.58 -5.16
CA ILE A 172 -9.06 7.32 -3.72
C ILE A 172 -7.74 7.71 -3.04
N HIS A 173 -6.60 7.33 -3.60
CA HIS A 173 -5.29 7.67 -3.04
C HIS A 173 -5.06 9.17 -3.04
N GLY A 174 -5.35 9.86 -4.15
CA GLY A 174 -5.20 11.31 -4.24
C GLY A 174 -6.14 12.05 -3.29
N TYR A 175 -7.36 11.56 -3.10
CA TYR A 175 -8.34 12.17 -2.19
C TYR A 175 -7.88 12.02 -0.73
N LEU A 176 -7.50 10.82 -0.33
CA LEU A 176 -7.03 10.54 1.03
C LEU A 176 -5.76 11.33 1.35
N GLN A 177 -4.82 11.39 0.41
CA GLN A 177 -3.61 12.20 0.54
C GLN A 177 -3.94 13.68 0.70
N LEU A 178 -4.81 14.24 -0.16
CA LEU A 178 -5.24 15.63 -0.07
C LEU A 178 -5.86 15.96 1.31
N MET A 179 -6.72 15.09 1.83
CA MET A 179 -7.34 15.31 3.14
C MET A 179 -6.29 15.24 4.27
N MET A 180 -5.40 14.25 4.23
CA MET A 180 -4.32 14.09 5.22
C MET A 180 -3.35 15.27 5.20
N ASP A 181 -2.94 15.76 4.03
CA ASP A 181 -2.07 16.93 3.87
C ASP A 181 -2.69 18.22 4.44
N ASN A 182 -4.01 18.25 4.56
CA ASN A 182 -4.78 19.36 5.16
C ASN A 182 -5.26 19.05 6.58
N GLY A 183 -4.62 18.07 7.23
CA GLY A 183 -4.74 17.82 8.66
C GLY A 183 -5.88 16.88 9.06
N ALA A 184 -6.52 16.17 8.12
CA ALA A 184 -7.51 15.15 8.45
C ALA A 184 -6.87 14.01 9.26
N SER A 185 -7.49 13.63 10.38
CA SER A 185 -6.99 12.54 11.21
C SER A 185 -7.29 11.16 10.61
N ILE A 186 -6.25 10.34 10.49
CA ILE A 186 -6.35 8.90 10.14
C ILE A 186 -6.46 7.99 11.37
N ASP A 187 -6.23 8.52 12.58
CA ASP A 187 -6.15 7.74 13.84
C ASP A 187 -7.53 7.38 14.43
N GLU A 188 -8.59 7.57 13.66
CA GLU A 188 -9.91 7.15 14.10
C GLU A 188 -10.02 5.63 13.93
N SER A 189 -10.02 4.90 15.07
CA SER A 189 -9.99 3.43 15.15
C SER A 189 -11.09 2.68 14.37
N ALA A 190 -12.07 3.40 13.83
CA ALA A 190 -13.20 2.87 13.08
C ALA A 190 -13.03 2.91 11.55
N VAL A 191 -12.09 3.69 10.98
CA VAL A 191 -11.97 3.85 9.51
C VAL A 191 -11.64 2.52 8.84
N LEU A 192 -10.61 1.82 9.31
CA LEU A 192 -10.13 0.60 8.68
C LEU A 192 -11.16 -0.56 8.76
N PRO A 193 -11.84 -0.78 9.91
CA PRO A 193 -13.01 -1.68 9.97
C PRO A 193 -14.16 -1.30 9.04
N GLU A 194 -14.41 0.02 8.84
CA GLU A 194 -15.44 0.51 7.92
C GLU A 194 -15.08 0.21 6.47
N ALA A 195 -13.83 0.47 6.07
CA ALA A 195 -13.33 0.17 4.74
C ALA A 195 -13.43 -1.33 4.42
N ALA A 196 -13.04 -2.19 5.37
CA ALA A 196 -13.16 -3.64 5.25
C ALA A 196 -14.61 -4.10 5.06
N ARG A 197 -15.56 -3.43 5.72
CA ARG A 197 -16.99 -3.77 5.64
C ARG A 197 -17.61 -3.40 4.30
N ASN A 198 -17.27 -2.23 3.79
CA ASN A 198 -17.79 -1.73 2.52
C ASN A 198 -16.98 -2.21 1.31
N SER A 199 -15.99 -3.09 1.54
CA SER A 199 -15.12 -3.66 0.51
C SER A 199 -14.28 -2.59 -0.22
N SER A 200 -13.91 -1.51 0.48
CA SER A 200 -13.14 -0.39 -0.06
C SER A 200 -11.65 -0.72 -0.03
N TYR A 201 -11.23 -1.69 -0.84
CA TYR A 201 -9.87 -2.25 -0.79
C TYR A 201 -8.77 -1.23 -1.09
N HIS A 202 -9.00 -0.24 -1.95
CA HIS A 202 -8.04 0.86 -2.18
C HIS A 202 -7.79 1.71 -0.94
N VAL A 203 -8.84 1.96 -0.14
CA VAL A 203 -8.75 2.68 1.13
C VAL A 203 -7.96 1.86 2.16
N ILE A 204 -8.22 0.55 2.25
CA ILE A 204 -7.48 -0.36 3.15
C ILE A 204 -5.99 -0.33 2.82
N GLU A 205 -5.64 -0.42 1.54
CA GLU A 205 -4.25 -0.43 1.08
C GLU A 205 -3.53 0.87 1.39
N TRP A 206 -4.17 2.02 1.12
CA TRP A 206 -3.62 3.32 1.45
C TRP A 206 -3.45 3.51 2.96
N LEU A 207 -4.45 3.15 3.77
CA LEU A 207 -4.39 3.27 5.23
C LEU A 207 -3.28 2.40 5.83
N CYS A 208 -3.05 1.20 5.31
CA CYS A 208 -1.99 0.32 5.80
C CYS A 208 -0.58 0.88 5.61
N GLN A 209 -0.38 1.83 4.70
CA GLN A 209 0.91 2.52 4.50
C GLN A 209 1.12 3.65 5.51
N HIS A 210 0.05 4.18 6.09
CA HIS A 210 0.08 5.36 6.96
C HIS A 210 -0.20 5.04 8.44
N LEU A 211 -0.78 3.87 8.73
CA LEU A 211 -1.08 3.43 10.09
C LEU A 211 0.06 2.61 10.70
N SER A 212 0.26 2.77 12.01
CA SER A 212 1.14 1.90 12.79
C SER A 212 0.57 0.49 12.91
N PRO A 213 1.42 -0.54 13.13
CA PRO A 213 0.95 -1.89 13.38
C PRO A 213 0.01 -2.03 14.60
N ALA A 214 0.08 -1.11 15.57
CA ALA A 214 -0.82 -1.09 16.73
C ALA A 214 -2.25 -0.70 16.31
N GLN A 215 -2.38 0.35 15.49
CA GLN A 215 -3.67 0.80 14.97
C GLN A 215 -4.32 -0.27 14.08
N ILE A 216 -3.55 -0.95 13.23
CA ILE A 216 -4.05 -2.03 12.35
C ILE A 216 -4.61 -3.22 13.14
N LYS A 217 -4.05 -3.51 14.32
CA LYS A 217 -4.51 -4.60 15.19
C LYS A 217 -5.74 -4.25 16.01
N THR A 218 -6.11 -2.97 16.07
CA THR A 218 -7.16 -2.52 16.99
C THR A 218 -8.49 -3.16 16.63
N ALA A 219 -9.07 -3.88 17.60
CA ALA A 219 -10.42 -4.38 17.48
C ALA A 219 -11.38 -3.22 17.74
N THR A 220 -12.36 -3.04 16.85
CA THR A 220 -13.42 -2.05 17.06
C THR A 220 -14.30 -2.39 18.28
N ASP A 221 -14.89 -1.35 18.86
CA ASP A 221 -15.70 -1.31 20.09
C ASP A 221 -16.81 -2.41 20.16
N PRO A 222 -17.25 -2.81 21.37
CA PRO A 222 -17.90 -4.07 21.66
C PRO A 222 -19.40 -4.06 21.33
N TRP A 223 -19.77 -3.82 20.08
CA TRP A 223 -21.12 -4.17 19.66
C TRP A 223 -21.32 -5.69 19.76
N PRO A 224 -22.35 -6.17 20.49
CA PRO A 224 -22.47 -7.56 20.91
C PRO A 224 -22.70 -8.56 19.78
N PHE A 225 -23.01 -8.11 18.56
CA PHE A 225 -23.49 -8.97 17.47
C PHE A 225 -22.48 -9.21 16.33
N ARG A 226 -21.19 -8.89 16.49
CA ARG A 226 -20.20 -9.03 15.40
C ARG A 226 -19.03 -9.95 15.78
N PHE A 227 -18.97 -11.12 15.13
CA PHE A 227 -18.03 -12.21 15.42
C PHE A 227 -16.61 -12.05 14.86
N HIS A 228 -16.33 -10.98 14.11
CA HIS A 228 -15.00 -10.66 13.58
C HIS A 228 -14.77 -9.15 13.77
N ARG A 229 -13.97 -8.78 14.78
CA ARG A 229 -13.84 -7.38 15.24
C ARG A 229 -12.64 -6.65 14.67
N THR A 230 -11.72 -7.37 14.05
CA THR A 230 -10.54 -6.78 13.39
C THR A 230 -10.84 -6.49 11.93
N PRO A 231 -10.18 -5.49 11.33
CA PRO A 231 -10.28 -5.24 9.89
C PRO A 231 -10.01 -6.49 9.04
N LEU A 232 -9.01 -7.28 9.44
CA LEU A 232 -8.66 -8.54 8.78
C LEU A 232 -9.81 -9.55 8.79
N GLY A 233 -10.45 -9.75 9.95
CA GLY A 233 -11.58 -10.67 10.05
C GLY A 233 -12.82 -10.18 9.30
N ILE A 234 -13.08 -8.87 9.29
CA ILE A 234 -14.19 -8.26 8.52
C ILE A 234 -13.94 -8.45 7.02
N ALA A 235 -12.74 -8.14 6.54
CA ALA A 235 -12.37 -8.28 5.13
C ALA A 235 -12.49 -9.73 4.66
N ALA A 236 -12.00 -10.68 5.46
CA ALA A 236 -12.07 -12.10 5.13
C ALA A 236 -13.50 -12.64 5.12
N ARG A 237 -14.33 -12.24 6.10
CA ARG A 237 -15.77 -12.55 6.10
C ARG A 237 -16.42 -11.99 4.85
N ARG A 238 -16.06 -10.77 4.43
CA ARG A 238 -16.62 -10.15 3.23
C ARG A 238 -16.27 -10.90 1.96
N VAL A 239 -15.03 -11.40 1.83
CA VAL A 239 -14.64 -12.29 0.72
C VAL A 239 -15.44 -13.59 0.76
N ALA A 240 -15.67 -14.19 1.92
CA ALA A 240 -16.48 -15.40 2.05
C ALA A 240 -17.96 -15.16 1.67
N GLU A 241 -18.54 -14.04 2.13
CA GLU A 241 -19.87 -13.57 1.72
C GLU A 241 -19.95 -13.43 0.20
N LEU A 242 -19.01 -12.67 -0.38
CA LEU A 242 -18.94 -12.46 -1.81
C LEU A 242 -18.71 -13.75 -2.59
N ARG A 243 -18.09 -14.80 -2.04
CA ARG A 243 -17.97 -16.11 -2.72
C ARG A 243 -19.22 -16.97 -2.59
N SER A 244 -20.01 -16.78 -1.53
CA SER A 244 -21.20 -17.59 -1.26
C SER A 244 -22.48 -17.13 -1.97
N GLN A 245 -22.51 -15.90 -2.49
CA GLN A 245 -23.66 -15.40 -3.25
C GLN A 245 -23.83 -16.22 -4.54
N ASP A 246 -25.06 -16.62 -4.84
CA ASP A 246 -25.39 -17.27 -6.11
C ASP A 246 -25.40 -16.21 -7.23
N ASP A 247 -25.17 -16.61 -8.49
CA ASP A 247 -24.96 -15.69 -9.64
C ASP A 247 -26.22 -14.89 -10.06
N GLY A 248 -27.26 -14.86 -9.21
CA GLY A 248 -28.60 -14.36 -9.55
C GLY A 248 -28.73 -12.85 -9.71
N GLU A 249 -27.77 -12.05 -9.24
CA GLU A 249 -27.84 -10.58 -9.37
C GLU A 249 -26.43 -9.97 -9.32
N GLU A 250 -25.74 -9.93 -10.46
CA GLU A 250 -24.46 -9.24 -10.57
C GLU A 250 -24.66 -7.72 -10.41
N ASP A 251 -23.89 -7.12 -9.51
CA ASP A 251 -23.72 -5.68 -9.41
C ASP A 251 -23.05 -5.15 -10.70
N PRO A 252 -23.76 -4.37 -11.53
CA PRO A 252 -23.27 -3.99 -12.86
C PRO A 252 -22.14 -2.97 -12.86
N LEU A 253 -21.83 -2.35 -11.71
CA LEU A 253 -20.82 -1.31 -11.61
C LEU A 253 -19.43 -1.87 -11.36
N VAL A 254 -19.30 -2.92 -10.55
CA VAL A 254 -18.01 -3.55 -10.27
C VAL A 254 -18.19 -5.06 -10.30
N PRO A 255 -17.58 -5.75 -11.30
CA PRO A 255 -17.62 -7.20 -11.36
C PRO A 255 -17.26 -7.81 -10.01
N ARG A 256 -18.07 -8.77 -9.58
CA ARG A 256 -17.90 -9.47 -8.31
C ARG A 256 -16.48 -10.02 -8.16
N ASP A 257 -15.94 -10.60 -9.22
CA ASP A 257 -14.57 -11.13 -9.27
C ASP A 257 -13.50 -10.06 -9.06
N ALA A 258 -13.69 -8.86 -9.61
CA ALA A 258 -12.79 -7.73 -9.38
C ALA A 258 -12.83 -7.29 -7.90
N THR A 259 -14.02 -7.26 -7.30
CA THR A 259 -14.19 -6.94 -5.87
C THR A 259 -13.53 -8.00 -4.97
N VAL A 260 -13.75 -9.29 -5.27
CA VAL A 260 -13.13 -10.40 -4.54
C VAL A 260 -11.60 -10.32 -4.63
N SER A 261 -11.08 -10.12 -5.85
CA SER A 261 -9.63 -10.01 -6.10
C SER A 261 -9.01 -8.80 -5.40
N GLY A 262 -9.70 -7.64 -5.42
CA GLY A 262 -9.30 -6.43 -4.70
C GLY A 262 -9.27 -6.67 -3.19
N MET A 263 -10.30 -7.30 -2.63
CA MET A 263 -10.34 -7.62 -1.21
C MET A 263 -9.30 -8.66 -0.77
N GLN A 264 -8.99 -9.67 -1.59
CA GLN A 264 -7.87 -10.58 -1.33
C GLN A 264 -6.54 -9.82 -1.30
N ARG A 265 -6.34 -8.85 -2.21
CA ARG A 265 -5.17 -7.97 -2.20
C ARG A 265 -5.10 -7.16 -0.91
N ALA A 266 -6.21 -6.54 -0.48
CA ALA A 266 -6.28 -5.81 0.77
C ALA A 266 -6.01 -6.70 2.01
N ILE A 267 -6.50 -7.95 2.04
CA ILE A 267 -6.18 -8.93 3.10
C ILE A 267 -4.67 -9.17 3.16
N ARG A 268 -4.03 -9.39 2.01
CA ARG A 268 -2.57 -9.55 1.95
C ARG A 268 -1.84 -8.31 2.46
N THR A 269 -2.31 -7.12 2.10
CA THR A 269 -1.74 -5.85 2.59
C THR A 269 -1.90 -5.69 4.10
N LEU A 270 -3.06 -6.04 4.67
CA LEU A 270 -3.28 -6.06 6.12
C LEU A 270 -2.31 -7.03 6.82
N LEU A 271 -2.15 -8.23 6.26
CA LEU A 271 -1.24 -9.26 6.78
C LEU A 271 0.22 -8.81 6.74
N THR A 272 0.68 -8.22 5.63
CA THR A 272 2.04 -7.67 5.52
C THR A 272 2.25 -6.50 6.47
N SER A 273 1.19 -5.75 6.78
CA SER A 273 1.19 -4.61 7.71
C SER A 273 1.05 -5.00 9.19
N GLY A 274 1.06 -6.30 9.49
CA GLY A 274 1.11 -6.81 10.86
C GLY A 274 -0.25 -7.04 11.51
N ALA A 275 -1.34 -7.09 10.75
CA ALA A 275 -2.65 -7.50 11.26
C ALA A 275 -2.57 -8.91 11.91
N ALA A 276 -3.13 -9.06 13.11
CA ALA A 276 -3.00 -10.29 13.88
C ALA A 276 -3.97 -11.38 13.42
N ILE A 277 -3.43 -12.49 12.88
CA ILE A 277 -4.22 -13.66 12.44
C ILE A 277 -4.95 -14.28 13.63
N ALA A 278 -4.30 -14.36 14.79
CA ALA A 278 -4.87 -14.94 16.01
C ALA A 278 -6.13 -14.21 16.54
N MET A 279 -6.42 -13.00 16.05
CA MET A 279 -7.64 -12.27 16.40
C MET A 279 -8.83 -12.58 15.48
N VAL A 280 -8.60 -13.32 14.40
CA VAL A 280 -9.67 -13.83 13.53
C VAL A 280 -10.15 -15.14 14.14
N ARG A 281 -11.44 -15.21 14.49
CA ARG A 281 -11.97 -16.38 15.21
C ARG A 281 -11.92 -17.63 14.34
N THR A 282 -11.47 -18.74 14.92
CA THR A 282 -11.54 -20.05 14.28
C THR A 282 -12.98 -20.57 14.28
N PRO A 283 -13.33 -21.53 13.39
CA PRO A 283 -14.66 -22.14 13.39
C PRO A 283 -15.10 -22.68 14.75
N GLN A 284 -14.17 -23.19 15.56
CA GLN A 284 -14.42 -23.76 16.89
C GLN A 284 -14.70 -22.68 17.96
N GLN A 285 -14.22 -21.45 17.76
CA GLN A 285 -14.43 -20.32 18.67
C GLN A 285 -15.75 -19.57 18.39
N LEU A 286 -16.43 -19.91 17.30
CA LEU A 286 -17.69 -19.30 16.90
C LEU A 286 -18.88 -20.04 17.52
N PRO A 287 -19.98 -19.33 17.86
CA PRO A 287 -21.21 -19.98 18.27
C PRO A 287 -21.77 -20.98 17.24
N PRO A 288 -22.53 -22.01 17.67
CA PRO A 288 -23.14 -22.99 16.76
C PRO A 288 -24.07 -22.38 15.70
N ASP A 289 -24.70 -21.25 15.98
CA ASP A 289 -25.60 -20.51 15.09
C ASP A 289 -24.89 -19.51 14.16
N ALA A 290 -23.56 -19.39 14.25
CA ALA A 290 -22.79 -18.51 13.38
C ALA A 290 -23.03 -18.87 11.90
N ARG A 291 -23.14 -17.87 11.02
CA ARG A 291 -23.30 -18.09 9.58
C ARG A 291 -22.06 -18.75 8.98
N GLN A 292 -22.23 -19.52 7.91
CA GLN A 292 -21.13 -20.24 7.25
C GLN A 292 -19.99 -19.31 6.83
N GLN A 293 -20.31 -18.11 6.33
CA GLN A 293 -19.27 -17.15 5.89
C GLN A 293 -18.39 -16.66 7.04
N ALA A 294 -18.91 -16.63 8.28
CA ALA A 294 -18.10 -16.32 9.45
C ALA A 294 -17.11 -17.45 9.78
N ARG A 295 -17.49 -18.72 9.52
CA ARG A 295 -16.60 -19.87 9.67
C ARG A 295 -15.52 -19.90 8.59
N ASP A 296 -15.90 -19.56 7.37
CA ASP A 296 -14.99 -19.54 6.21
C ASP A 296 -14.00 -18.37 6.24
N ALA A 297 -14.30 -17.29 6.98
CA ALA A 297 -13.40 -16.14 7.10
C ALA A 297 -11.98 -16.55 7.54
N HIS A 298 -11.85 -17.49 8.48
CA HIS A 298 -10.53 -17.95 8.93
C HIS A 298 -9.76 -18.69 7.82
N SER A 299 -10.42 -19.53 7.02
CA SER A 299 -9.77 -20.25 5.91
C SER A 299 -9.34 -19.29 4.79
N VAL A 300 -10.13 -18.23 4.53
CA VAL A 300 -9.75 -17.16 3.60
C VAL A 300 -8.46 -16.46 4.06
N VAL A 301 -8.34 -16.10 5.34
CA VAL A 301 -7.11 -15.47 5.88
C VAL A 301 -5.92 -16.40 5.73
N LEU A 302 -6.07 -17.68 6.06
CA LEU A 302 -5.00 -18.68 5.95
C LEU A 302 -4.53 -18.86 4.50
N ALA A 303 -5.46 -18.91 3.54
CA ALA A 303 -5.13 -19.02 2.12
C ALA A 303 -4.32 -17.81 1.63
N GLU A 304 -4.76 -16.59 1.95
CA GLU A 304 -4.02 -15.38 1.56
C GLU A 304 -2.70 -15.24 2.31
N TYR A 305 -2.61 -15.72 3.55
CA TYR A 305 -1.37 -15.69 4.30
C TYR A 305 -0.31 -16.63 3.70
N LEU A 306 -0.72 -17.79 3.18
CA LEU A 306 0.17 -18.65 2.41
C LEU A 306 0.74 -17.91 1.17
N THR A 307 -0.08 -17.15 0.46
CA THR A 307 0.37 -16.28 -0.64
C THR A 307 1.36 -15.21 -0.16
N VAL A 308 1.12 -14.58 1.01
CA VAL A 308 2.07 -13.62 1.59
C VAL A 308 3.41 -14.29 1.88
N LEU A 309 3.40 -15.49 2.48
CA LEU A 309 4.62 -16.25 2.77
C LEU A 309 5.37 -16.62 1.49
N ASN A 310 4.67 -16.99 0.41
CA ASN A 310 5.30 -17.43 -0.84
C ASN A 310 5.78 -16.28 -1.73
N ASP A 311 4.98 -15.23 -1.89
CA ASP A 311 5.21 -14.27 -2.98
C ASP A 311 5.67 -12.91 -2.47
N LYS A 312 5.15 -12.46 -1.32
CA LYS A 312 5.40 -11.10 -0.80
C LYS A 312 6.63 -11.05 0.09
N LEU A 313 6.74 -11.98 1.04
CA LEU A 313 7.79 -11.97 2.04
C LEU A 313 9.20 -12.14 1.43
N PRO A 314 9.47 -13.09 0.53
CA PRO A 314 10.80 -13.21 -0.09
C PRO A 314 11.20 -11.96 -0.87
N LYS A 315 10.25 -11.34 -1.57
CA LYS A 315 10.49 -10.10 -2.32
C LYS A 315 10.85 -8.95 -1.37
N ALA A 316 10.05 -8.72 -0.32
CA ALA A 316 10.31 -7.67 0.67
C ALA A 316 11.68 -7.82 1.35
N VAL A 317 12.11 -9.06 1.62
CA VAL A 317 13.45 -9.32 2.15
C VAL A 317 14.54 -8.90 1.17
N MET A 318 14.42 -9.28 -0.10
CA MET A 318 15.42 -8.94 -1.10
C MET A 318 15.46 -7.44 -1.39
N ASP A 319 14.31 -6.78 -1.52
CA ASP A 319 14.19 -5.34 -1.69
C ASP A 319 14.84 -4.61 -0.51
N GLY A 320 14.60 -5.11 0.70
CA GLY A 320 15.21 -4.60 1.92
C GLY A 320 16.73 -4.68 1.98
N VAL A 321 17.28 -5.86 1.68
CA VAL A 321 18.74 -6.05 1.61
C VAL A 321 19.34 -5.15 0.52
N ASN A 322 18.69 -5.05 -0.63
CA ASN A 322 19.16 -4.21 -1.73
C ASN A 322 19.12 -2.73 -1.34
N GLY A 323 18.06 -2.26 -0.68
CA GLY A 323 17.98 -0.90 -0.16
C GLY A 323 19.08 -0.58 0.84
N ALA A 324 19.30 -1.48 1.82
CA ALA A 324 20.34 -1.31 2.85
C ALA A 324 21.78 -1.32 2.29
N LEU A 325 22.01 -2.00 1.16
CA LEU A 325 23.30 -2.02 0.47
C LEU A 325 23.43 -0.94 -0.62
N ASN A 326 22.35 -0.24 -0.95
CA ASN A 326 22.34 0.71 -2.07
C ASN A 326 23.34 1.87 -1.87
N PRO A 327 23.41 2.54 -0.70
CA PRO A 327 24.34 3.64 -0.51
C PRO A 327 25.82 3.21 -0.67
N GLN A 328 26.16 2.01 -0.19
CA GLN A 328 27.48 1.41 -0.41
C GLN A 328 27.76 1.19 -1.91
N ARG A 329 26.81 0.59 -2.64
CA ARG A 329 26.96 0.28 -4.07
C ARG A 329 27.12 1.54 -4.91
N ASP A 330 26.32 2.57 -4.61
CA ASP A 330 26.38 3.86 -5.29
C ASP A 330 27.72 4.55 -5.04
N ALA A 331 28.17 4.61 -3.79
CA ALA A 331 29.46 5.19 -3.45
C ALA A 331 30.63 4.44 -4.08
N ALA A 332 30.62 3.10 -4.05
CA ALA A 332 31.63 2.28 -4.70
C ALA A 332 31.64 2.52 -6.22
N SER A 333 30.47 2.66 -6.86
CA SER A 333 30.36 2.96 -8.30
C SER A 333 30.98 4.32 -8.65
N VAL A 334 30.70 5.34 -7.85
CA VAL A 334 31.27 6.69 -8.03
C VAL A 334 32.78 6.67 -7.80
N LEU A 335 33.25 6.08 -6.70
CA LEU A 335 34.68 6.03 -6.35
C LEU A 335 35.50 5.24 -7.37
N THR A 336 34.95 4.15 -7.92
CA THR A 336 35.61 3.38 -8.98
C THR A 336 35.92 4.26 -10.21
N ARG A 337 35.08 5.27 -10.48
CA ARG A 337 35.30 6.22 -11.60
C ARG A 337 36.23 7.38 -11.22
N LEU A 338 36.21 7.82 -9.97
CA LEU A 338 36.96 9.00 -9.50
C LEU A 338 38.40 8.69 -9.08
N LEU A 339 38.64 7.54 -8.44
CA LEU A 339 39.97 7.17 -7.94
C LEU A 339 41.06 7.17 -9.04
N PRO A 340 40.81 6.66 -10.27
CA PRO A 340 41.79 6.74 -11.36
C PRO A 340 42.14 8.17 -11.79
N LEU A 341 41.28 9.15 -11.48
CA LEU A 341 41.46 10.56 -11.83
C LEU A 341 42.17 11.36 -10.72
N ALA A 342 42.32 10.77 -9.53
CA ALA A 342 42.98 11.41 -8.40
C ALA A 342 44.46 11.65 -8.71
N ARG A 343 44.87 12.92 -8.76
CA ARG A 343 46.28 13.28 -8.93
C ARG A 343 47.01 13.23 -7.59
N PRO A 344 48.25 12.71 -7.54
CA PRO A 344 49.07 12.83 -6.36
C PRO A 344 49.31 14.31 -6.03
N ALA A 345 49.33 14.63 -4.73
CA ALA A 345 49.63 15.98 -4.26
C ALA A 345 51.07 16.38 -4.68
N PRO A 346 51.32 17.66 -5.04
CA PRO A 346 52.66 18.11 -5.33
C PRO A 346 53.56 17.95 -4.10
N PRO A 347 54.84 17.58 -4.27
CA PRO A 347 55.76 17.38 -3.15
C PRO A 347 55.90 18.66 -2.33
N THR A 348 55.69 18.56 -1.02
CA THR A 348 55.72 19.67 -0.05
C THR A 348 57.13 20.02 0.43
N THR A 349 58.15 19.24 0.09
CA THR A 349 59.54 19.56 0.42
C THR A 349 60.17 20.39 -0.67
N ALA A 350 60.18 21.71 -0.45
CA ALA A 350 61.10 22.61 -1.12
C ALA A 350 62.52 22.31 -0.63
N THR A 351 63.21 21.40 -1.31
CA THR A 351 64.68 21.36 -1.29
C THR A 351 65.16 21.82 -2.65
N ASP A 352 65.49 23.11 -2.68
CA ASP A 352 66.39 23.85 -3.57
C ASP A 352 67.05 23.04 -4.70
N THR A 353 66.56 23.23 -5.93
CA THR A 353 67.23 23.97 -7.03
C THR A 353 66.72 23.51 -8.41
N SER A 354 66.52 24.50 -9.30
CA SER A 354 66.19 24.39 -10.73
C SER A 354 64.69 24.44 -11.12
N THR A 355 64.26 25.68 -11.28
CA THR A 355 62.93 26.23 -11.54
C THR A 355 62.40 26.10 -12.99
N ALA A 356 62.76 25.06 -13.76
CA ALA A 356 62.22 24.94 -15.13
C ALA A 356 61.96 23.50 -15.62
N ALA A 357 62.50 22.47 -14.97
CA ALA A 357 62.33 21.08 -15.43
C ALA A 357 61.11 20.36 -14.80
N ALA A 358 60.62 20.82 -13.64
CA ALA A 358 59.52 20.17 -12.92
C ALA A 358 58.12 20.46 -13.51
N ALA A 359 57.97 21.50 -14.33
CA ALA A 359 56.70 21.84 -15.00
C ALA A 359 56.38 20.93 -16.21
N HIS A 360 57.33 20.09 -16.63
CA HIS A 360 57.19 19.17 -17.77
C HIS A 360 57.42 17.70 -17.43
N ALA A 361 57.56 17.34 -16.15
CA ALA A 361 57.50 15.94 -15.76
C ALA A 361 56.06 15.44 -16.01
N PRO A 362 55.84 14.32 -16.73
CA PRO A 362 54.51 13.77 -16.90
C PRO A 362 53.93 13.54 -15.51
N ALA A 363 52.77 14.15 -15.25
CA ALA A 363 52.07 13.98 -13.98
C ALA A 363 52.00 12.48 -13.68
N ALA A 364 52.60 12.06 -12.57
CA ALA A 364 52.62 10.65 -12.22
C ALA A 364 51.17 10.12 -12.27
N PRO A 365 50.93 8.99 -12.94
CA PRO A 365 49.59 8.44 -13.04
C PRO A 365 49.02 8.23 -11.63
N SER A 366 47.69 8.32 -11.50
CA SER A 366 47.02 8.04 -10.23
C SER A 366 47.56 6.72 -9.65
N PRO A 367 47.80 6.64 -8.32
CA PRO A 367 48.11 5.35 -7.68
C PRO A 367 46.99 4.31 -7.88
N PHE A 368 45.82 4.74 -8.36
CA PHE A 368 44.66 3.91 -8.70
C PHE A 368 44.38 3.87 -10.21
N ALA A 369 45.37 4.07 -11.07
CA ALA A 369 45.18 3.99 -12.51
C ALA A 369 44.77 2.55 -12.93
N LEU A 370 43.47 2.38 -13.26
CA LEU A 370 42.84 1.25 -13.98
C LEU A 370 43.40 -0.14 -13.64
N THR A 371 43.18 -0.57 -12.41
CA THR A 371 43.35 -1.98 -12.00
C THR A 371 42.09 -2.47 -11.29
N ASP A 372 41.88 -3.79 -11.28
CA ASP A 372 40.82 -4.44 -10.46
C ASP A 372 40.91 -4.05 -8.98
N ALA A 373 42.10 -3.69 -8.50
CA ALA A 373 42.32 -3.17 -7.15
C ALA A 373 41.56 -1.85 -6.88
N THR A 374 41.27 -1.05 -7.92
CA THR A 374 40.52 0.20 -7.76
C THR A 374 39.07 -0.06 -7.36
N ALA A 375 38.42 -1.03 -8.00
CA ALA A 375 37.05 -1.43 -7.67
C ALA A 375 36.98 -2.00 -6.24
N GLN A 376 37.97 -2.80 -5.84
CA GLN A 376 38.05 -3.33 -4.48
C GLN A 376 38.26 -2.24 -3.43
N VAL A 377 39.15 -1.28 -3.67
CA VAL A 377 39.35 -0.12 -2.78
C VAL A 377 38.07 0.69 -2.69
N ALA A 378 37.43 0.99 -3.82
CA ALA A 378 36.14 1.70 -3.85
C ALA A 378 35.06 0.95 -3.07
N TRP A 379 34.99 -0.38 -3.18
CA TRP A 379 34.07 -1.22 -2.43
C TRP A 379 34.33 -1.14 -0.91
N LYS A 380 35.60 -1.22 -0.49
CA LYS A 380 35.98 -1.10 0.92
C LYS A 380 35.70 0.29 1.50
N ILE A 381 35.84 1.36 0.71
CA ILE A 381 35.43 2.71 1.13
C ILE A 381 33.90 2.79 1.20
N GLY A 382 33.19 2.29 0.18
CA GLY A 382 31.72 2.25 0.16
C GLY A 382 31.14 1.45 1.32
N ALA A 383 31.85 0.44 1.84
CA ALA A 383 31.42 -0.36 2.99
C ALA A 383 31.22 0.47 4.27
N PHE A 384 31.75 1.69 4.38
CA PHE A 384 31.43 2.58 5.51
C PHE A 384 30.04 3.22 5.42
N LEU A 385 29.36 3.09 4.27
CA LEU A 385 28.08 3.73 3.98
C LEU A 385 26.90 2.73 3.94
N HIS A 386 27.11 1.45 4.24
CA HIS A 386 25.99 0.52 4.35
C HIS A 386 25.08 0.88 5.54
N GLU A 387 23.78 0.66 5.38
CA GLU A 387 22.77 1.04 6.39
C GLU A 387 22.05 -0.22 6.89
N PRO A 388 22.63 -0.99 7.82
CA PRO A 388 21.99 -2.22 8.30
C PRO A 388 20.68 -1.93 9.04
N GLU A 389 20.55 -0.75 9.66
CA GLU A 389 19.36 -0.29 10.36
C GLU A 389 18.20 0.04 9.41
N ALA A 390 18.45 0.29 8.12
CA ALA A 390 17.40 0.50 7.12
C ALA A 390 16.45 -0.71 7.03
N VAL A 391 16.94 -1.91 7.37
CA VAL A 391 16.14 -3.14 7.47
C VAL A 391 15.00 -3.04 8.49
N ASP A 392 15.17 -2.25 9.56
CA ASP A 392 14.16 -2.13 10.61
C ASP A 392 12.92 -1.35 10.16
N THR A 393 13.04 -0.54 9.11
CA THR A 393 11.92 0.18 8.50
C THR A 393 11.00 -0.73 7.69
N ILE A 394 11.44 -1.95 7.36
CA ILE A 394 10.70 -2.87 6.51
C ILE A 394 9.61 -3.58 7.30
N THR A 395 8.41 -3.60 6.73
CA THR A 395 7.26 -4.26 7.33
C THR A 395 7.15 -5.69 6.81
N LEU A 396 7.40 -6.68 7.67
CA LEU A 396 7.47 -8.12 7.32
C LEU A 396 6.34 -8.95 7.93
N GLY A 397 5.17 -8.34 8.18
CA GLY A 397 4.00 -9.02 8.71
C GLY A 397 4.10 -9.38 10.19
N GLN A 398 4.03 -10.67 10.53
CA GLN A 398 3.88 -11.11 11.92
C GLN A 398 5.15 -10.83 12.76
N PRO A 399 5.03 -10.38 14.03
CA PRO A 399 6.18 -9.90 14.81
C PRO A 399 7.32 -10.91 14.98
N VAL A 400 6.99 -12.18 15.23
CA VAL A 400 8.00 -13.23 15.49
C VAL A 400 8.82 -13.51 14.23
N VAL A 401 8.16 -13.83 13.12
CA VAL A 401 8.84 -14.09 11.83
C VAL A 401 9.62 -12.85 11.36
N ALA A 402 9.03 -11.66 11.52
CA ALA A 402 9.68 -10.39 11.18
C ALA A 402 10.97 -10.18 11.98
N HIS A 403 10.95 -10.40 13.29
CA HIS A 403 12.14 -10.25 14.14
C HIS A 403 13.28 -11.16 13.69
N ARG A 404 13.00 -12.44 13.45
CA ARG A 404 13.99 -13.42 13.00
C ARG A 404 14.60 -13.03 11.67
N ILE A 405 13.77 -12.63 10.71
CA ILE A 405 14.21 -12.25 9.37
C ILE A 405 15.01 -10.94 9.41
N LYS A 406 14.58 -9.92 10.15
CA LYS A 406 15.32 -8.65 10.27
C LYS A 406 16.71 -8.84 10.85
N ARG A 407 16.84 -9.65 11.92
CA ARG A 407 18.16 -10.00 12.49
C ARG A 407 19.07 -10.70 11.49
N ALA A 408 18.53 -11.63 10.70
CA ALA A 408 19.28 -12.27 9.63
C ALA A 408 19.68 -11.25 8.55
N MET A 409 18.76 -10.41 8.07
CA MET A 409 19.02 -9.37 7.08
C MET A 409 20.12 -8.39 7.53
N GLN A 410 20.04 -7.86 8.75
CA GLN A 410 21.08 -6.98 9.32
C GLN A 410 22.46 -7.63 9.29
N ARG A 411 22.54 -8.90 9.71
CA ARG A 411 23.80 -9.65 9.68
C ARG A 411 24.29 -9.87 8.25
N PHE A 412 23.40 -10.20 7.33
CA PHE A 412 23.72 -10.38 5.92
C PHE A 412 24.25 -9.09 5.30
N VAL A 413 23.58 -7.95 5.51
CA VAL A 413 24.02 -6.64 5.01
C VAL A 413 25.41 -6.30 5.54
N LYS A 414 25.64 -6.46 6.85
CA LYS A 414 26.97 -6.23 7.45
C LYS A 414 28.06 -7.15 6.84
N CYS A 415 27.73 -8.42 6.64
CA CYS A 415 28.62 -9.40 6.05
C CYS A 415 28.93 -9.08 4.58
N ALA A 416 27.90 -8.80 3.77
CA ALA A 416 28.04 -8.37 2.38
C ALA A 416 28.86 -7.08 2.28
N ALA A 417 28.66 -6.12 3.17
CA ALA A 417 29.40 -4.88 3.15
C ALA A 417 30.88 -5.07 3.47
N THR A 418 31.18 -5.81 4.54
CA THR A 418 32.52 -5.82 5.15
C THR A 418 33.40 -6.99 4.72
N LYS A 419 32.81 -8.12 4.32
CA LYS A 419 33.52 -9.36 4.02
C LYS A 419 33.72 -9.62 2.54
N THR A 420 33.00 -8.93 1.65
CA THR A 420 33.24 -9.07 0.21
C THR A 420 34.17 -8.00 -0.34
N ALA A 421 34.76 -8.29 -1.49
CA ALA A 421 35.60 -7.38 -2.26
C ALA A 421 34.83 -6.67 -3.38
N ASP A 422 33.69 -7.23 -3.80
CA ASP A 422 32.84 -6.70 -4.85
C ASP A 422 31.38 -7.18 -4.69
N ASN A 423 30.54 -6.82 -5.67
CA ASN A 423 29.15 -7.23 -5.75
C ASN A 423 28.97 -8.64 -6.32
N GLU A 424 29.93 -9.18 -7.08
CA GLU A 424 29.85 -10.54 -7.61
C GLU A 424 29.91 -11.58 -6.50
N GLU A 425 30.75 -11.36 -5.49
CA GLU A 425 30.83 -12.17 -4.28
C GLU A 425 29.53 -12.15 -3.46
N VAL A 426 28.81 -11.01 -3.45
CA VAL A 426 27.51 -10.89 -2.76
C VAL A 426 26.44 -11.72 -3.47
N ILE A 427 26.36 -11.61 -4.80
CA ILE A 427 25.40 -12.37 -5.61
C ILE A 427 25.81 -13.84 -5.70
N GLY A 428 27.11 -14.14 -5.55
CA GLY A 428 27.68 -15.47 -5.54
C GLY A 428 28.22 -15.93 -6.89
N GLY A 429 29.16 -16.87 -6.84
CA GLY A 429 29.67 -17.57 -8.02
C GLY A 429 28.75 -18.70 -8.50
N MET A 430 29.01 -19.22 -9.70
CA MET A 430 28.36 -20.44 -10.19
C MET A 430 29.02 -21.67 -9.54
N ALA A 431 28.22 -22.54 -8.94
CA ALA A 431 28.70 -23.80 -8.36
C ALA A 431 27.76 -24.95 -8.71
N ASN A 432 28.31 -26.16 -8.81
CA ASN A 432 27.51 -27.36 -8.99
C ASN A 432 26.94 -27.79 -7.63
N VAL A 433 25.62 -27.65 -7.46
CA VAL A 433 24.91 -28.04 -6.24
C VAL A 433 23.84 -29.06 -6.62
N GLY A 434 23.98 -30.30 -6.15
CA GLY A 434 23.05 -31.39 -6.46
C GLY A 434 22.98 -31.73 -7.96
N GLY A 435 24.11 -31.67 -8.66
CA GLY A 435 24.20 -32.02 -10.09
C GLY A 435 23.76 -30.91 -11.05
N ARG A 436 23.44 -29.70 -10.56
CA ARG A 436 23.08 -28.54 -11.37
C ARG A 436 24.00 -27.37 -11.05
N VAL A 437 24.49 -26.71 -12.10
CA VAL A 437 25.24 -25.46 -11.94
C VAL A 437 24.26 -24.34 -11.63
N VAL A 438 24.31 -23.85 -10.39
CA VAL A 438 23.47 -22.77 -9.88
C VAL A 438 24.34 -21.68 -9.29
N ARG A 439 23.82 -20.45 -9.25
CA ARG A 439 24.48 -19.35 -8.56
C ARG A 439 24.30 -19.54 -7.06
N VAL A 440 25.39 -19.56 -6.29
CA VAL A 440 25.37 -19.75 -4.83
C VAL A 440 25.68 -18.42 -4.16
N PRO A 441 24.66 -17.68 -3.66
CA PRO A 441 24.86 -16.40 -3.01
C PRO A 441 25.71 -16.50 -1.76
N LEU A 442 26.15 -15.34 -1.28
CA LEU A 442 26.96 -15.22 -0.08
C LEU A 442 26.37 -15.98 1.12
N GLN A 443 27.15 -16.92 1.67
CA GLN A 443 26.75 -17.77 2.80
C GLN A 443 27.28 -17.21 4.13
N CYS A 444 26.64 -16.15 4.61
CA CYS A 444 27.04 -15.44 5.83
C CYS A 444 26.72 -16.17 7.14
N PHE A 445 25.96 -17.26 7.08
CA PHE A 445 25.44 -17.95 8.26
C PHE A 445 26.04 -19.34 8.42
N ALA A 446 25.89 -19.84 9.62
CA ALA A 446 26.40 -21.12 10.07
C ALA A 446 25.34 -21.83 10.93
N VAL A 447 25.12 -23.11 10.66
CA VAL A 447 24.31 -24.00 11.50
C VAL A 447 25.27 -24.95 12.21
N ARG A 448 25.18 -25.00 13.54
CA ARG A 448 25.96 -25.93 14.36
C ARG A 448 25.33 -27.33 14.33
N GLU A 449 26.09 -28.31 13.85
CA GLU A 449 25.70 -29.72 13.75
C GLU A 449 26.69 -30.57 14.56
N GLY A 450 26.57 -30.51 15.89
CA GLY A 450 27.55 -31.15 16.79
C GLY A 450 28.92 -30.44 16.68
N PRO A 451 30.01 -31.17 16.33
CA PRO A 451 31.34 -30.58 16.17
C PRO A 451 31.53 -29.85 14.83
N THR A 452 30.64 -30.06 13.85
CA THR A 452 30.76 -29.45 12.52
C THR A 452 29.86 -28.22 12.39
N VAL A 453 30.20 -27.38 11.42
CA VAL A 453 29.42 -26.18 11.06
C VAL A 453 29.09 -26.24 9.59
N ARG A 454 27.79 -26.18 9.26
CA ARG A 454 27.30 -26.07 7.89
C ARG A 454 27.02 -24.63 7.53
N ARG A 455 27.52 -24.16 6.37
CA ARG A 455 27.27 -22.80 5.87
C ARG A 455 25.91 -22.72 5.20
N VAL A 456 25.18 -21.64 5.47
CA VAL A 456 23.88 -21.35 4.83
C VAL A 456 23.79 -19.88 4.44
N GLY A 457 22.97 -19.57 3.44
CA GLY A 457 22.70 -18.21 2.99
C GLY A 457 21.47 -17.60 3.67
N LEU A 458 21.19 -16.34 3.34
CA LEU A 458 20.01 -15.64 3.84
C LEU A 458 18.71 -16.31 3.38
N ARG A 459 18.70 -16.86 2.17
CA ARG A 459 17.52 -17.49 1.56
C ARG A 459 17.06 -18.71 2.35
N GLU A 460 18.00 -19.56 2.78
CA GLU A 460 17.73 -20.73 3.61
C GLU A 460 17.17 -20.33 4.99
N VAL A 461 17.74 -19.28 5.61
CA VAL A 461 17.24 -18.73 6.89
C VAL A 461 15.82 -18.18 6.76
N VAL A 462 15.53 -17.45 5.68
CA VAL A 462 14.18 -16.91 5.41
C VAL A 462 13.19 -18.03 5.13
N HIS A 463 13.59 -19.05 4.37
CA HIS A 463 12.73 -20.21 4.10
C HIS A 463 12.42 -20.99 5.37
N ARG A 464 13.41 -21.19 6.26
CA ARG A 464 13.17 -21.78 7.59
C ARG A 464 12.16 -20.95 8.41
N ALA A 465 12.29 -19.62 8.42
CA ALA A 465 11.33 -18.74 9.09
C ALA A 465 9.91 -18.89 8.54
N ARG A 466 9.77 -19.03 7.21
CA ARG A 466 8.48 -19.26 6.54
C ARG A 466 7.88 -20.62 6.88
N LEU A 467 8.70 -21.68 6.93
CA LEU A 467 8.26 -23.03 7.30
C LEU A 467 7.74 -23.09 8.74
N ASP A 468 8.44 -22.46 9.68
CA ASP A 468 8.01 -22.39 11.08
C ASP A 468 6.69 -21.62 11.23
N GLU A 469 6.57 -20.51 10.53
CA GLU A 469 5.36 -19.69 10.56
C GLU A 469 4.18 -20.41 9.90
N ALA A 470 4.41 -21.14 8.80
CA ALA A 470 3.39 -21.98 8.20
C ALA A 470 2.96 -23.12 9.14
N ALA A 471 3.91 -23.81 9.76
CA ALA A 471 3.63 -24.86 10.75
C ALA A 471 2.80 -24.34 11.93
N ARG A 472 3.09 -23.12 12.40
CA ARG A 472 2.33 -22.45 13.48
C ARG A 472 0.85 -22.30 13.17
N TYR A 473 0.48 -22.08 11.91
CA TYR A 473 -0.92 -21.94 11.47
C TYR A 473 -1.46 -23.18 10.76
N GLY A 474 -0.74 -24.31 10.78
CA GLY A 474 -1.14 -25.54 10.08
C GLY A 474 -1.19 -25.41 8.56
N LEU A 475 -0.44 -24.47 7.98
CA LEU A 475 -0.35 -24.26 6.54
C LEU A 475 0.63 -25.24 5.90
N THR A 476 0.27 -25.73 4.72
CA THR A 476 1.13 -26.52 3.83
C THR A 476 1.35 -25.78 2.52
N GLY A 477 2.31 -26.23 1.70
CA GLY A 477 2.55 -25.62 0.38
C GLY A 477 3.45 -24.37 0.38
N VAL A 478 4.28 -24.18 1.42
CA VAL A 478 5.35 -23.16 1.37
C VAL A 478 6.40 -23.59 0.35
N VAL A 479 6.58 -22.79 -0.70
CA VAL A 479 7.52 -23.09 -1.79
C VAL A 479 8.86 -22.44 -1.51
N LYS A 480 9.95 -23.21 -1.60
CA LYS A 480 11.31 -22.70 -1.36
C LYS A 480 11.67 -21.53 -2.27
N GLY A 481 11.37 -21.64 -3.56
CA GLY A 481 11.58 -20.56 -4.54
C GLY A 481 13.03 -20.37 -5.00
N PHE A 482 13.98 -21.15 -4.45
CA PHE A 482 15.38 -21.21 -4.87
C PHE A 482 15.90 -22.62 -4.62
N ASN A 483 16.85 -23.10 -5.44
CA ASN A 483 17.42 -24.45 -5.33
C ASN A 483 16.36 -25.53 -5.07
N SER A 484 15.23 -25.45 -5.80
CA SER A 484 14.06 -26.31 -5.56
C SER A 484 14.36 -27.79 -5.77
N HIS A 485 15.40 -28.11 -6.53
CA HIS A 485 15.89 -29.48 -6.74
C HIS A 485 16.55 -30.10 -5.51
N LEU A 486 16.92 -29.32 -4.49
CA LEU A 486 17.56 -29.80 -3.26
C LEU A 486 16.57 -30.08 -2.12
N GLY A 487 15.26 -29.94 -2.37
CA GLY A 487 14.27 -30.06 -1.30
C GLY A 487 14.44 -29.01 -0.20
N ASN A 488 13.99 -29.34 1.02
CA ASN A 488 14.00 -28.44 2.17
C ASN A 488 15.08 -28.75 3.21
N ASP A 489 15.90 -29.78 3.00
CA ASP A 489 16.79 -30.33 4.03
C ASP A 489 17.85 -29.33 4.49
N ASP A 490 18.35 -28.51 3.57
CA ASP A 490 19.28 -27.42 3.86
C ASP A 490 18.68 -26.31 4.74
N CYS A 491 17.36 -26.24 4.85
CA CYS A 491 16.62 -25.28 5.65
C CYS A 491 16.16 -25.85 7.00
N GLN A 492 16.41 -27.12 7.30
CA GLN A 492 16.00 -27.75 8.55
C GLN A 492 17.07 -27.55 9.64
N PHE A 493 16.81 -26.64 10.57
CA PHE A 493 17.66 -26.42 11.75
C PHE A 493 16.90 -25.72 12.88
N GLY A 494 17.40 -25.85 14.11
CA GLY A 494 16.91 -25.10 15.26
C GLY A 494 17.47 -23.68 15.29
N TRP A 495 16.67 -22.68 15.70
CA TRP A 495 17.12 -21.28 15.80
C TRP A 495 18.30 -21.09 16.76
N GLY A 496 18.38 -21.88 17.83
CA GLY A 496 19.52 -21.89 18.74
C GLY A 496 20.83 -22.43 18.13
N GLN A 497 20.76 -23.15 17.00
CA GLN A 497 21.93 -23.63 16.25
C GLN A 497 22.41 -22.63 15.20
N LEU A 498 21.62 -21.61 14.90
CA LEU A 498 21.92 -20.61 13.87
C LEU A 498 22.86 -19.53 14.43
N GLY A 499 23.91 -19.26 13.68
CA GLY A 499 24.93 -18.29 14.03
C GLY A 499 25.74 -17.86 12.82
N TRP A 500 26.95 -17.40 13.08
CA TRP A 500 27.96 -17.13 12.08
C TRP A 500 29.33 -17.54 12.60
N VAL A 501 30.29 -17.70 11.69
CA VAL A 501 31.70 -17.91 12.04
C VAL A 501 32.42 -16.57 11.95
N ASN A 502 33.14 -16.19 13.01
CA ASN A 502 33.93 -14.96 13.02
C ASN A 502 35.28 -15.14 12.29
N ASP A 503 36.10 -14.10 12.30
CA ASP A 503 37.36 -14.06 11.53
C ASP A 503 38.42 -15.05 12.03
N ILE A 504 38.29 -15.51 13.28
CA ILE A 504 39.16 -16.52 13.89
C ILE A 504 38.57 -17.93 13.83
N GLY A 505 37.52 -18.14 13.04
CA GLY A 505 36.92 -19.47 12.86
C GLY A 505 35.97 -19.91 13.99
N LEU A 506 35.68 -19.05 14.97
CA LEU A 506 34.79 -19.38 16.09
C LEU A 506 33.33 -19.09 15.76
N PHE A 507 32.47 -20.03 16.14
CA PHE A 507 31.03 -19.87 16.03
C PHE A 507 30.50 -18.84 17.04
N GLN A 508 29.64 -17.96 16.57
CA GLN A 508 28.92 -16.96 17.36
C GLN A 508 27.40 -17.13 17.12
N PRO A 509 26.57 -17.23 18.18
CA PRO A 509 25.13 -17.39 18.03
C PRO A 509 24.48 -16.13 17.45
N LEU A 510 23.41 -16.31 16.67
CA LEU A 510 22.74 -15.18 16.00
C LEU A 510 21.90 -14.31 16.97
N GLY A 511 21.51 -14.86 18.12
CA GLY A 511 20.73 -14.13 19.15
C GLY A 511 19.28 -13.85 18.73
N ILE A 512 18.61 -14.84 18.14
CA ILE A 512 17.29 -14.69 17.49
C ILE A 512 16.11 -15.27 18.32
N ASN A 513 16.40 -15.98 19.41
CA ASN A 513 15.36 -16.65 20.22
C ASN A 513 14.50 -15.68 21.00
#